data_AF-A0AAE2S891-F1
#
_entry.id   AF-A0AAE2S891-F1
#
_cell.length_a   1.000
_cell.length_b   1.000
_cell.length_c   1.000
_cell.angle_alpha   90.00
_cell.angle_beta   90.00
_cell.angle_gamma   90.00
#
_symmetry.space_group_name_H-M   'P 1'
#
loop_
_entity.id
_entity.type
_entity.pdbx_description
1 polymer ?
#
loop_
_entity_poly.entity_id
_entity_poly.type
_entity_poly.pdbx_seq_one_letter_code
_entity_poly.pdbx_strand_id
1 'polypeptide(L)' 'MNAHVEDSILNMTFHLTPGSLTSDKVWIKGQRYPYRCFDGLQIGDSVRVTGVSDGTIALEKLQRNN' A
#
# COMPACT_ATOMS: atom_id res chain seq x y z
N MET A 1 -0.29 -1.74 -20.62
CA MET A 1 -1.38 -2.61 -20.14
C MET A 1 -1.19 -2.85 -18.65
N ASN A 2 -1.76 -2.02 -17.76
CA ASN A 2 -1.85 -2.31 -16.31
C ASN A 2 -3.05 -1.62 -15.62
N ALA A 3 -3.96 -0.97 -16.37
CA ALA A 3 -5.09 -0.23 -15.82
C ALA A 3 -6.05 -1.10 -14.96
N HIS A 4 -6.13 -2.41 -15.23
CA HIS A 4 -7.00 -3.32 -14.48
C HIS A 4 -6.52 -3.59 -13.04
N VAL A 5 -5.20 -3.55 -12.83
CA VAL A 5 -4.59 -3.73 -11.51
C VAL A 5 -4.76 -2.49 -10.66
N GLU A 6 -4.65 -1.30 -11.27
CA GLU A 6 -4.79 -0.01 -10.58
C GLU A 6 -6.18 0.16 -9.97
N ASP A 7 -7.24 -0.21 -10.69
CA ASP A 7 -8.62 -0.20 -10.19
C ASP A 7 -8.83 -1.24 -9.07
N SER A 8 -8.24 -2.43 -9.21
CA SER A 8 -8.40 -3.56 -8.29
C SER A 8 -7.69 -3.39 -6.93
N ILE A 9 -6.79 -2.42 -6.80
CA ILE A 9 -6.06 -2.13 -5.56
C ILE A 9 -6.41 -0.77 -4.97
N LEU A 10 -7.09 0.10 -5.73
CA LEU A 10 -7.57 1.37 -5.21
C LEU A 10 -8.56 1.13 -4.05
N ASN A 11 -8.45 1.93 -2.99
CA ASN A 11 -9.19 1.79 -1.73
C ASN A 11 -8.99 0.45 -0.99
N MET A 12 -8.06 -0.40 -1.44
CA MET A 12 -7.74 -1.64 -0.74
C MET A 12 -7.10 -1.31 0.60
N THR A 13 -7.58 -2.00 1.65
CA THR A 13 -7.07 -1.85 3.01
C THR A 13 -6.41 -3.16 3.43
N PHE A 14 -5.23 -3.08 4.02
CA PHE A 14 -4.50 -4.27 4.47
C PHE A 14 -3.57 -3.96 5.64
N HIS A 15 -3.18 -5.02 6.36
CA HIS A 15 -2.22 -4.95 7.45
C HIS A 15 -0.82 -5.22 6.92
N LEU A 16 0.15 -4.40 7.32
CA LEU A 16 1.55 -4.61 7.00
C LEU A 16 2.10 -5.74 7.86
N THR A 17 2.29 -6.92 7.29
CA THR A 17 2.91 -8.06 7.98
C THR A 17 4.41 -8.15 7.63
N PRO A 18 5.23 -8.88 8.41
CA PRO A 18 6.60 -9.17 8.04
C PRO A 18 6.64 -9.83 6.65
N GLY A 19 7.25 -9.15 5.67
CA GLY A 19 7.27 -9.57 4.27
C GLY A 19 6.34 -8.79 3.34
N SER A 20 5.32 -8.10 3.86
CA SER A 20 4.48 -7.19 3.08
C SER A 20 5.17 -5.86 2.76
N LEU A 21 6.09 -5.41 3.62
CA LEU A 21 6.79 -4.14 3.46
C LEU A 21 8.30 -4.38 3.33
N THR A 22 8.90 -3.75 2.33
CA THR A 22 10.35 -3.54 2.24
C THR A 22 10.63 -2.03 2.27
N SER A 23 11.89 -1.62 2.33
CA SER A 23 12.26 -0.20 2.49
C SER A 23 11.70 0.74 1.42
N ASP A 24 11.34 0.24 0.24
CA ASP A 24 10.89 1.05 -0.91
C ASP A 24 9.60 0.50 -1.57
N LYS A 25 9.24 -0.76 -1.29
CA LYS A 25 8.15 -1.44 -2.00
C LYS A 25 7.23 -2.16 -1.03
N VAL A 26 6.00 -2.34 -1.47
CA VAL A 26 4.96 -3.07 -0.73
C VAL A 26 4.39 -4.18 -1.59
N TRP A 27 4.13 -5.32 -0.96
CA TRP A 27 3.53 -6.48 -1.61
C TRP A 27 2.01 -6.41 -1.49
N ILE A 28 1.35 -6.40 -2.64
CA ILE A 28 -0.12 -6.44 -2.74
C ILE A 28 -0.47 -7.57 -3.70
N LYS A 29 -1.27 -8.54 -3.24
CA LYS A 29 -1.75 -9.69 -4.04
C LYS A 29 -0.63 -10.43 -4.80
N GLY A 30 0.56 -10.55 -4.21
CA GLY A 30 1.71 -11.24 -4.83
C GLY A 30 2.50 -10.42 -5.84
N GLN A 31 2.19 -9.13 -6.01
CA GLN A 31 2.97 -8.19 -6.81
C GLN A 31 3.62 -7.12 -5.91
N ARG A 32 4.76 -6.58 -6.35
CA ARG A 32 5.50 -5.53 -5.64
C ARG A 32 5.29 -4.19 -6.34
N TYR A 33 4.85 -3.20 -5.58
CA TYR A 33 4.69 -1.83 -6.07
C TYR A 33 5.60 -0.88 -5.30
N PRO A 34 6.28 0.07 -5.97
CA PRO A 34 6.80 1.24 -5.27
C PRO A 34 5.64 1.95 -4.58
N TYR A 35 5.87 2.44 -3.37
CA TYR A 35 4.84 3.16 -2.63
C TYR A 35 5.36 4.50 -2.13
N ARG A 36 4.42 5.42 -1.93
CA ARG A 36 4.65 6.68 -1.24
C ARG A 36 3.72 6.72 -0.05
N CYS A 37 4.28 6.92 1.13
CA CYS A 37 3.49 7.14 2.34
C CYS A 37 3.83 8.51 2.93
N PHE A 38 2.82 9.17 3.48
CA PHE A 38 2.96 10.49 4.10
C PHE A 38 3.40 10.41 5.56
N ASP A 39 3.18 9.27 6.22
CA ASP A 39 3.50 9.03 7.62
C ASP A 39 4.23 7.68 7.72
N GLY A 40 5.41 7.64 8.34
CA GLY A 40 6.30 6.47 8.30
C GLY A 40 5.58 5.15 8.57
N LEU A 41 5.68 4.21 7.64
CA LEU A 41 5.05 2.89 7.75
C LEU A 41 5.91 1.93 8.56
N GLN A 42 5.28 1.24 9.51
CA GLN A 42 5.90 0.15 10.25
C GLN A 42 5.09 -1.14 10.08
N ILE A 43 5.77 -2.27 10.27
CA ILE A 43 5.12 -3.57 10.38
C ILE A 43 4.11 -3.52 11.54
N GLY A 44 2.90 -4.01 11.30
CA GLY A 44 1.76 -3.96 12.22
C GLY A 44 0.78 -2.82 11.95
N ASP A 45 1.17 -1.80 11.17
CA ASP A 45 0.24 -0.75 10.77
C ASP A 45 -0.82 -1.27 9.79
N SER A 46 -1.99 -0.64 9.84
CA SER A 46 -3.04 -0.83 8.85
C SER A 46 -2.96 0.32 7.85
N VAL A 47 -2.96 0.00 6.57
CA VAL A 47 -2.84 1.01 5.51
C VAL A 47 -3.94 0.85 4.49
N ARG A 48 -4.31 1.96 3.86
CA ARG A 48 -5.24 2.02 2.74
C ARG A 48 -4.54 2.61 1.52
N VAL A 49 -4.77 2.00 0.36
CA VAL A 49 -4.35 2.57 -0.92
C VAL A 49 -5.30 3.71 -1.28
N THR A 50 -4.80 4.93 -1.34
CA THR A 50 -5.60 6.13 -1.66
C THR A 50 -5.46 6.56 -3.12
N GLY A 51 -4.47 6.03 -3.83
CA GLY A 51 -4.24 6.33 -5.23
C GLY A 51 -3.18 5.43 -5.84
N VAL A 52 -3.19 5.36 -7.18
CA VAL A 52 -2.15 4.73 -7.98
C VAL A 52 -1.78 5.70 -9.09
N SER A 53 -0.49 5.92 -9.30
CA SER A 53 0.01 6.85 -10.31
C SER A 53 1.34 6.34 -10.86
N ASP A 54 1.40 6.10 -12.17
CA ASP A 54 2.59 5.60 -12.86
C ASP A 54 3.17 4.31 -12.21
N GLY A 55 2.28 3.43 -11.72
CA GLY A 55 2.66 2.21 -11.01
C GLY A 55 3.18 2.41 -9.58
N THR A 56 3.24 3.65 -9.08
CA THR A 56 3.50 3.97 -7.67
C THR A 56 2.18 4.09 -6.92
N ILE A 57 2.09 3.45 -5.76
CA ILE A 57 0.87 3.49 -4.95
C ILE A 57 1.00 4.51 -3.81
N ALA A 58 -0.06 5.30 -3.61
CA ALA A 58 -0.17 6.17 -2.45
C ALA A 58 -0.80 5.38 -1.30
N LEU A 59 -0.08 5.30 -0.18
CA LEU A 59 -0.54 4.65 1.04
C LEU A 59 -0.85 5.69 2.12
N GLU A 60 -2.00 5.52 2.75
CA GLU A 60 -2.42 6.24 3.94
C GLU A 60 -2.44 5.28 5.12
N LYS A 61 -1.77 5.64 6.21
CA LYS A 61 -1.83 4.90 7.46
C LYS A 61 -3.18 5.15 8.12
N LEU A 62 -3.94 4.07 8.32
CA LEU A 62 -5.16 4.11 9.09
C LEU A 62 -4.78 4.09 10.57
N GLN A 63 -4.90 5.24 11.24
CA GLN A 63 -4.81 5.27 12.69
C GLN A 63 -5.91 4.38 13.27
N ARG A 64 -5.53 3.49 14.20
CA ARG A 64 -6.51 2.84 15.07
C ARG A 64 -7.09 3.96 15.94
N ASN A 65 -8.24 4.48 15.54
CA ASN A 65 -9.00 5.39 16.40
C ASN A 65 -9.35 4.59 17.66
N ASN A 66 -8.77 4.99 18.78
CA ASN A 66 -9.01 4.42 20.10
C ASN A 66 -10.32 4.97 20.66
#